data_AF-A0A7S8ENL9-F1
#
_entry.id   AF-A0A7S8ENL9-F1
#
_cell.length_a   1.000
_cell.length_b   1.000
_cell.length_c   1.000
_cell.angle_alpha   90.00
_cell.angle_beta   90.00
_cell.angle_gamma   90.00
#
_symmetry.space_group_name_H-M   'P 1'
#
loop_
_entity.id
_entity.type
_entity.pdbx_description
1 polymer ?
#
loop_
_entity_poly.entity_id
_entity_poly.type
_entity_poly.pdbx_seq_one_letter_code
_entity_poly.pdbx_strand_id
1 'polypeptide(L)'
;MTIFAKTKPAVPTFRVRSPEEVSSDCVTLAARDVEFENRQHELERDRNALMFANMQNFESDARRSRMEAVADGTMSLADAPEAPSIAMRAKFEAIDRELADIKMARDILRERRVVARRAASAIIVKEVAPEYKRRVVALSEALVAAHQASRALEDIKDQLNVHNVAWTALGPISATSIDGKLAHFIGDAVRGGFVASTDVPEALRP
;
A
#
# COMPACT_ATOMS: atom_id res chain seq x y z
N MET A 1 15.53 50.11 21.69
CA MET A 1 15.58 49.79 20.25
C MET A 1 15.55 48.28 20.10
N THR A 2 14.40 47.72 19.75
CA THR A 2 14.19 46.27 19.67
C THR A 2 14.34 45.86 18.20
N ILE A 3 15.39 45.10 17.89
CA ILE A 3 15.69 44.64 16.53
C ILE A 3 14.89 43.34 16.30
N PHE A 4 13.79 43.42 15.55
CA PHE A 4 13.06 42.23 15.11
C PHE A 4 13.88 41.51 14.04
N ALA A 5 14.44 40.35 14.40
CA ALA A 5 15.01 39.42 13.43
C ALA A 5 13.90 38.93 12.49
N LYS A 6 14.02 39.27 11.20
CA LYS A 6 13.12 38.73 10.16
C LYS A 6 13.37 37.23 10.05
N THR A 7 12.44 36.44 10.57
CA THR A 7 12.40 34.99 10.39
C THR A 7 12.37 34.68 8.90
N LYS A 8 13.41 34.00 8.40
CA LYS A 8 13.49 33.54 7.00
C LYS A 8 12.24 32.66 6.76
N PRO A 9 11.42 32.94 5.72
CA PRO A 9 10.23 32.13 5.46
C PRO A 9 10.66 30.67 5.28
N ALA A 10 10.01 29.76 6.00
CA ALA A 10 10.29 28.33 5.93
C ALA A 10 10.13 27.88 4.48
N VAL A 11 11.20 27.32 3.91
CA VAL A 11 11.15 26.74 2.57
C VAL A 11 10.05 25.69 2.59
N PRO A 12 9.04 25.78 1.71
CA PRO A 12 7.95 24.81 1.70
C PRO A 12 8.52 23.41 1.50
N THR A 13 8.29 22.53 2.47
CA THR A 13 8.73 21.14 2.42
C THR A 13 8.08 20.45 1.23
N PHE A 14 8.89 19.94 0.30
CA PHE A 14 8.39 19.18 -0.85
C PHE A 14 7.50 18.03 -0.36
N ARG A 15 6.27 17.96 -0.89
CA ARG A 15 5.26 16.97 -0.52
C ARG A 15 4.89 16.14 -1.74
N VAL A 16 4.88 14.82 -1.56
CA VAL A 16 4.34 13.87 -2.54
C VAL A 16 2.83 13.80 -2.37
N ARG A 17 2.10 13.96 -3.48
CA ARG A 17 0.63 13.87 -3.51
C ARG A 17 0.18 12.42 -3.35
N SER A 18 -1.00 12.20 -2.78
CA SER A 18 -1.59 10.86 -2.73
C SER A 18 -2.31 10.54 -4.06
N PRO A 19 -2.48 9.25 -4.43
CA PRO A 19 -3.22 8.87 -5.63
C PRO A 19 -4.64 9.45 -5.70
N GLU A 20 -5.30 9.60 -4.55
CA GLU A 20 -6.63 10.18 -4.40
C GLU A 20 -6.67 11.68 -4.72
N GLU A 21 -5.58 12.40 -4.46
CA GLU A 21 -5.45 13.82 -4.81
C GLU A 21 -5.22 14.04 -6.32
N VAL A 22 -4.78 12.99 -7.03
CA VAL A 22 -4.43 13.06 -8.46
C VAL A 22 -5.54 12.49 -9.35
N SER A 23 -6.31 11.53 -8.85
CA SER A 23 -7.36 10.87 -9.62
C SER A 23 -8.65 10.74 -8.80
N SER A 24 -9.69 11.43 -9.27
CA SER A 24 -11.06 11.27 -8.74
C SER A 24 -11.57 9.84 -8.86
N ASP A 25 -11.13 9.09 -9.86
CA ASP A 25 -11.54 7.69 -10.07
C ASP A 25 -11.12 6.81 -8.90
N CYS A 26 -9.94 7.04 -8.31
CA CYS A 26 -9.51 6.32 -7.12
C CYS A 26 -10.48 6.53 -5.94
N VAL A 27 -10.99 7.75 -5.78
CA VAL A 27 -11.97 8.12 -4.75
C VAL A 27 -13.33 7.51 -5.06
N THR A 28 -13.83 7.66 -6.29
CA THR A 28 -15.14 7.14 -6.70
C THR A 28 -15.20 5.62 -6.61
N LEU A 29 -14.17 4.91 -7.07
CA LEU A 29 -14.13 3.45 -7.00
C LEU A 29 -14.01 2.94 -5.56
N ALA A 30 -13.29 3.67 -4.69
CA ALA A 30 -13.24 3.34 -3.26
C ALA A 30 -14.61 3.53 -2.58
N ALA A 31 -15.32 4.62 -2.89
CA ALA A 31 -16.66 4.87 -2.37
C ALA A 31 -17.66 3.79 -2.82
N ARG A 32 -17.59 3.34 -4.08
CA ARG A 32 -18.45 2.25 -4.59
C ARG A 32 -18.16 0.89 -3.96
N ASP A 33 -16.91 0.59 -3.63
CA ASP A 33 -16.57 -0.64 -2.91
C ASP A 33 -17.17 -0.65 -1.49
N VAL A 34 -17.16 0.49 -0.80
CA VAL A 34 -17.81 0.66 0.52
C VAL A 34 -19.33 0.50 0.40
N GLU A 35 -19.95 1.06 -0.64
CA GLU A 35 -21.39 0.88 -0.89
C GLU A 35 -21.76 -0.59 -1.09
N PHE A 36 -21.00 -1.33 -1.90
CA PHE A 36 -21.25 -2.76 -2.10
C PHE A 36 -20.96 -3.61 -0.86
N GLU A 37 -19.97 -3.24 -0.06
CA GLU A 37 -19.71 -3.88 1.23
C GLU A 37 -20.87 -3.69 2.20
N ASN A 38 -21.40 -2.48 2.31
CA ASN A 38 -22.58 -2.20 3.12
C ASN A 38 -23.79 -3.01 2.63
N ARG A 39 -24.04 -3.04 1.30
CA ARG A 39 -25.13 -3.81 0.72
C ARG A 39 -24.99 -5.31 0.96
N GLN A 40 -23.77 -5.84 0.86
CA GLN A 40 -23.48 -7.23 1.17
C GLN A 40 -23.83 -7.55 2.63
N HIS A 41 -23.42 -6.70 3.57
CA HIS A 41 -23.74 -6.88 4.98
C HIS A 41 -25.24 -6.81 5.28
N GLU A 42 -25.98 -5.95 4.59
CA GLU A 42 -27.44 -5.91 4.67
C GLU A 42 -28.06 -7.23 4.21
N LEU A 43 -27.67 -7.73 3.04
CA LEU A 43 -28.18 -8.99 2.50
C LEU A 43 -27.82 -10.20 3.36
N GLU A 44 -26.63 -10.22 3.95
CA GLU A 44 -26.22 -11.25 4.91
C GLU A 44 -27.09 -11.23 6.18
N ARG A 45 -27.42 -10.03 6.69
CA ARG A 45 -28.36 -9.88 7.81
C ARG A 45 -29.76 -10.34 7.43
N ASP A 46 -30.26 -9.95 6.26
CA ASP A 46 -31.58 -10.35 5.76
C ASP A 46 -31.66 -11.87 5.57
N ARG A 47 -30.60 -12.47 5.00
CA ARG A 47 -30.45 -13.91 4.84
C ARG A 47 -30.52 -14.63 6.17
N ASN A 48 -29.77 -14.16 7.16
CA ASN A 48 -29.75 -14.73 8.50
C ASN A 48 -31.12 -14.56 9.20
N ALA A 49 -31.75 -13.39 9.07
CA ALA A 49 -33.08 -13.14 9.61
C ALA A 49 -34.13 -14.07 9.00
N LEU A 50 -34.11 -14.29 7.69
CA LEU A 50 -34.98 -15.26 7.01
C LEU A 50 -34.69 -16.69 7.47
N MET A 51 -33.43 -17.04 7.72
CA MET A 51 -33.04 -18.35 8.25
C MET A 51 -33.63 -18.57 9.64
N PHE A 52 -33.52 -17.60 10.55
CA PHE A 52 -34.12 -17.69 11.88
C PHE A 52 -35.65 -17.72 11.82
N ALA A 53 -36.28 -16.89 10.99
CA ALA A 53 -37.73 -16.90 10.80
C ALA A 53 -38.22 -18.24 10.24
N ASN A 54 -37.47 -18.84 9.31
CA ASN A 54 -37.78 -20.17 8.79
C ASN A 54 -37.71 -21.24 9.89
N MET A 55 -36.71 -21.19 10.76
CA MET A 55 -36.60 -22.13 11.88
C MET A 55 -37.78 -21.99 12.85
N GLN A 56 -38.16 -20.76 13.22
CA GLN A 56 -39.29 -20.52 14.13
C GLN A 56 -40.63 -20.94 13.53
N ASN A 57 -40.88 -20.60 12.25
CA ASN A 57 -42.12 -20.99 11.56
C ASN A 57 -42.19 -22.51 11.36
N PHE A 58 -41.06 -23.16 11.07
CA PHE A 58 -41.01 -24.61 10.98
C PHE A 58 -41.39 -25.26 12.32
N GLU A 59 -40.89 -24.75 13.45
CA GLU A 59 -41.25 -25.26 14.77
C GLU A 59 -42.73 -25.07 15.09
N SER A 60 -43.33 -23.92 14.74
CA SER A 60 -44.74 -23.64 15.02
C SER A 60 -45.70 -24.40 14.10
N ASP A 61 -45.40 -24.44 12.80
CA ASP A 61 -46.25 -25.08 11.79
C ASP A 61 -46.14 -26.59 11.89
N ALA A 62 -44.93 -27.16 12.02
CA ALA A 62 -44.77 -28.59 12.24
C ALA A 62 -45.39 -29.05 13.57
N ARG A 63 -45.49 -28.17 14.57
CA ARG A 63 -46.22 -28.47 15.82
C ARG A 63 -47.73 -28.45 15.59
N ARG A 64 -48.25 -27.46 14.84
CA ARG A 64 -49.68 -27.38 14.50
C ARG A 64 -50.13 -28.53 13.60
N SER A 65 -49.43 -28.79 12.50
CA SER A 65 -49.72 -29.89 11.56
C SER A 65 -49.65 -31.26 12.24
N ARG A 66 -48.67 -31.49 13.14
CA ARG A 66 -48.62 -32.73 13.93
C ARG A 66 -49.80 -32.85 14.90
N MET A 67 -50.20 -31.77 15.56
CA MET A 67 -51.34 -31.80 16.48
C MET A 67 -52.66 -32.07 15.73
N GLU A 68 -52.85 -31.52 14.53
CA GLU A 68 -54.02 -31.80 13.68
C GLU A 68 -54.01 -33.21 13.12
N ALA A 69 -52.90 -33.69 12.55
CA ALA A 69 -52.81 -35.03 11.97
C ALA A 69 -52.91 -36.17 13.01
N VAL A 70 -52.44 -35.92 14.24
CA VAL A 70 -52.62 -36.84 15.38
C VAL A 70 -54.07 -36.82 15.87
N ALA A 71 -54.72 -35.66 15.88
CA ALA A 71 -56.14 -35.55 16.26
C ALA A 71 -57.05 -36.26 15.24
N ASP A 72 -56.71 -36.22 13.96
CA ASP A 72 -57.45 -36.91 12.88
C ASP A 72 -57.06 -38.39 12.72
N GLY A 73 -56.07 -38.89 13.48
CA GLY A 73 -55.63 -40.29 13.45
C GLY A 73 -54.96 -40.73 12.15
N THR A 74 -54.58 -39.77 11.29
CA THR A 74 -54.08 -40.03 9.93
C THR A 74 -52.56 -40.17 9.86
N MET A 75 -51.81 -39.83 10.92
CA MET A 75 -50.36 -39.89 10.91
C MET A 75 -49.75 -40.30 12.26
N SER A 76 -48.72 -41.16 12.22
CA SER A 76 -47.87 -41.45 13.38
C SER A 76 -46.84 -40.34 13.57
N LEU A 77 -46.44 -40.08 14.82
CA LEU A 77 -45.59 -38.93 15.21
C LEU A 77 -44.20 -38.88 14.51
N ALA A 78 -43.79 -39.94 13.82
CA ALA A 78 -42.42 -40.18 13.35
C ALA A 78 -42.16 -39.85 11.86
N ASP A 79 -43.18 -39.66 11.00
CA ASP A 79 -43.00 -39.81 9.55
C ASP A 79 -43.08 -38.53 8.69
N ALA A 80 -43.06 -37.32 9.25
CA ALA A 80 -43.22 -36.09 8.44
C ALA A 80 -41.92 -35.28 8.25
N PRO A 81 -41.37 -35.19 7.02
CA PRO A 81 -40.48 -34.11 6.63
C PRO A 81 -41.28 -33.01 5.92
N GLU A 82 -41.37 -31.82 6.51
CA GLU A 82 -41.99 -30.66 5.86
C GLU A 82 -40.94 -29.80 5.15
N ALA A 83 -41.27 -29.39 3.93
CA ALA A 83 -40.41 -28.59 3.07
C ALA A 83 -40.67 -27.08 3.28
N PRO A 84 -39.63 -26.20 3.26
CA PRO A 84 -39.85 -24.75 3.37
C PRO A 84 -40.77 -24.23 2.26
N SER A 85 -41.58 -23.22 2.58
CA SER A 85 -42.57 -22.66 1.65
C SER A 85 -41.90 -22.15 0.36
N ILE A 86 -42.58 -22.31 -0.78
CA ILE A 86 -42.08 -21.90 -2.11
C ILE A 86 -41.67 -20.42 -2.12
N ALA A 87 -42.46 -19.57 -1.46
CA ALA A 87 -42.16 -18.14 -1.34
C ALA A 87 -40.87 -17.85 -0.54
N MET A 88 -40.58 -18.66 0.49
CA MET A 88 -39.35 -18.51 1.27
C MET A 88 -38.11 -18.92 0.46
N ARG A 89 -38.20 -20.04 -0.28
CA ARG A 89 -37.12 -20.49 -1.18
C ARG A 89 -36.81 -19.44 -2.24
N ALA A 90 -37.84 -18.86 -2.85
CA ALA A 90 -37.67 -17.78 -3.82
C ALA A 90 -36.95 -16.54 -3.23
N LYS A 91 -37.23 -16.20 -1.96
CA LYS A 91 -36.51 -15.11 -1.26
C LYS A 91 -35.05 -15.45 -1.00
N PHE A 92 -34.74 -16.67 -0.55
CA PHE A 92 -33.36 -17.12 -0.38
C PHE A 92 -32.59 -17.09 -1.70
N GLU A 93 -33.17 -17.64 -2.77
CA GLU A 93 -32.56 -17.63 -4.10
C GLU A 93 -32.31 -16.21 -4.62
N ALA A 94 -33.23 -15.27 -4.36
CA ALA A 94 -33.04 -13.87 -4.72
C ALA A 94 -31.87 -13.22 -3.97
N ILE A 95 -31.76 -13.43 -2.65
CA ILE A 95 -30.65 -12.91 -1.84
C ILE A 95 -29.32 -13.56 -2.25
N ASP A 96 -29.29 -14.87 -2.43
CA ASP A 96 -28.07 -15.58 -2.82
C ASP A 96 -27.59 -15.14 -4.22
N ARG A 97 -28.52 -14.86 -5.14
CA ARG A 97 -28.19 -14.28 -6.45
C ARG A 97 -27.61 -12.87 -6.32
N GLU A 98 -28.24 -12.00 -5.53
CA GLU A 98 -27.76 -10.63 -5.33
C GLU A 98 -26.39 -10.60 -4.65
N LEU A 99 -26.15 -11.49 -3.68
CA LEU A 99 -24.83 -11.67 -3.05
C LEU A 99 -23.77 -12.11 -4.05
N ALA A 100 -24.10 -13.02 -4.96
CA ALA A 100 -23.19 -13.45 -6.02
C ALA A 100 -22.86 -12.30 -6.99
N ASP A 101 -23.86 -11.53 -7.40
CA ASP A 101 -23.71 -10.38 -8.29
C ASP A 101 -22.84 -9.28 -7.64
N ILE A 102 -23.07 -8.98 -6.35
CA ILE A 102 -22.26 -8.01 -5.60
C ILE A 102 -20.81 -8.48 -5.49
N LYS A 103 -20.58 -9.77 -5.21
CA LYS A 103 -19.23 -10.32 -5.14
C LYS A 103 -18.49 -10.13 -6.47
N MET A 104 -19.14 -10.45 -7.59
CA MET A 104 -18.58 -10.25 -8.93
C MET A 104 -18.30 -8.76 -9.20
N ALA A 105 -19.23 -7.87 -8.84
CA ALA A 105 -19.07 -6.42 -9.00
C ALA A 105 -17.88 -5.88 -8.18
N ARG A 106 -17.68 -6.37 -6.95
CA ARG A 106 -16.54 -5.99 -6.10
C ARG A 106 -15.22 -6.47 -6.67
N ASP A 107 -15.16 -7.65 -7.27
CA ASP A 107 -13.93 -8.14 -7.93
C ASP A 107 -13.57 -7.27 -9.15
N ILE A 108 -14.55 -6.90 -9.98
CA ILE A 108 -14.35 -5.95 -11.09
C ILE A 108 -13.88 -4.59 -10.56
N LEU A 109 -14.46 -4.08 -9.46
CA LEU A 109 -14.03 -2.83 -8.85
C LEU A 109 -12.58 -2.90 -8.35
N ARG A 110 -12.16 -4.01 -7.74
CA ARG A 110 -10.77 -4.20 -7.28
C ARG A 110 -9.80 -4.11 -8.44
N GLU A 111 -10.08 -4.77 -9.54
CA GLU A 111 -9.25 -4.69 -10.76
C GLU A 111 -9.16 -3.26 -11.28
N ARG A 112 -10.31 -2.57 -11.39
CA ARG A 112 -10.36 -1.17 -11.82
C ARG A 112 -9.61 -0.23 -10.88
N ARG A 113 -9.67 -0.46 -9.56
CA ARG A 113 -8.92 0.32 -8.56
C ARG A 113 -7.42 0.14 -8.74
N VAL A 114 -6.94 -1.07 -9.03
CA VAL A 114 -5.53 -1.31 -9.32
C VAL A 114 -5.10 -0.54 -10.57
N VAL A 115 -5.90 -0.56 -11.64
CA VAL A 115 -5.62 0.20 -12.87
C VAL A 115 -5.59 1.71 -12.60
N ALA A 116 -6.60 2.25 -11.91
CA ALA A 116 -6.68 3.66 -11.56
C ALA A 116 -5.48 4.11 -10.69
N ARG A 117 -5.10 3.31 -9.69
CA ARG A 117 -3.91 3.59 -8.85
C ARG A 117 -2.62 3.57 -9.65
N ARG A 118 -2.46 2.63 -10.59
CA ARG A 118 -1.27 2.59 -11.47
C ARG A 118 -1.19 3.84 -12.33
N ALA A 119 -2.31 4.29 -12.90
CA ALA A 119 -2.37 5.52 -13.67
C ALA A 119 -2.03 6.77 -12.83
N ALA A 120 -2.63 6.89 -11.63
CA ALA A 120 -2.34 7.98 -10.70
C ALA A 120 -0.87 7.96 -10.24
N SER A 121 -0.33 6.78 -9.94
CA SER A 121 1.08 6.61 -9.56
C SER A 121 2.03 7.05 -10.67
N ALA A 122 1.74 6.72 -11.94
CA ALA A 122 2.56 7.16 -13.07
C ALA A 122 2.61 8.69 -13.20
N ILE A 123 1.50 9.38 -12.90
CA ILE A 123 1.44 10.85 -12.87
C ILE A 123 2.30 11.39 -11.72
N ILE A 124 2.11 10.87 -10.50
CA ILE A 124 2.88 11.28 -9.32
C ILE A 124 4.39 11.07 -9.54
N VAL A 125 4.79 9.93 -10.11
CA VAL A 125 6.20 9.65 -10.41
C VAL A 125 6.77 10.71 -11.35
N LYS A 126 6.05 11.11 -12.40
CA LYS A 126 6.49 12.16 -13.32
C LYS A 126 6.65 13.52 -12.62
N GLU A 127 5.76 13.84 -11.69
CA GLU A 127 5.83 15.09 -10.90
C GLU A 127 6.98 15.10 -9.91
N VAL A 128 7.26 13.95 -9.29
CA VAL A 128 8.31 13.80 -8.28
C VAL A 128 9.70 13.64 -8.91
N ALA A 129 9.77 13.16 -10.16
CA ALA A 129 11.03 12.86 -10.84
C ALA A 129 12.06 14.01 -10.82
N PRO A 130 11.70 15.28 -11.09
CA PRO A 130 12.67 16.39 -11.06
C PRO A 130 13.27 16.61 -9.66
N GLU A 131 12.44 16.58 -8.61
CA GLU A 131 12.90 16.76 -7.24
C GLU A 131 13.72 15.57 -6.76
N TYR A 132 13.30 14.35 -7.10
CA TYR A 132 14.06 13.14 -6.82
C TYR A 132 15.44 13.21 -7.47
N LYS A 133 15.50 13.56 -8.77
CA LYS A 133 16.76 13.79 -9.49
C LYS A 133 17.62 14.83 -8.80
N ARG A 134 17.06 15.99 -8.43
CA ARG A 134 17.78 17.05 -7.70
C ARG A 134 18.44 16.52 -6.43
N ARG A 135 17.72 15.71 -5.65
CA ARG A 135 18.23 15.14 -4.39
C ARG A 135 19.29 14.07 -4.64
N VAL A 136 19.13 13.22 -5.65
CA VAL A 136 20.13 12.22 -6.02
C VAL A 136 21.43 12.88 -6.47
N VAL A 137 21.36 13.93 -7.28
CA VAL A 137 22.53 14.72 -7.70
C VAL A 137 23.23 15.32 -6.49
N ALA A 138 22.52 16.03 -5.63
CA ALA A 138 23.10 16.66 -4.44
C ALA A 138 23.75 15.63 -3.49
N LEU A 139 23.15 14.45 -3.33
CA LEU A 139 23.74 13.36 -2.55
C LEU A 139 25.01 12.82 -3.21
N SER A 140 25.00 12.64 -4.53
CA SER A 140 26.15 12.15 -5.29
C SER A 140 27.34 13.12 -5.17
N GLU A 141 27.09 14.41 -5.32
CA GLU A 141 28.11 15.47 -5.15
C GLU A 141 28.72 15.45 -3.74
N ALA A 142 27.87 15.35 -2.70
CA ALA A 142 28.34 15.29 -1.32
C ALA A 142 29.20 14.05 -1.03
N LEU A 143 28.84 12.91 -1.59
CA LEU A 143 29.60 11.68 -1.44
C LEU A 143 30.93 11.71 -2.20
N VAL A 144 30.96 12.29 -3.40
CA VAL A 144 32.20 12.52 -4.15
C VAL A 144 33.14 13.44 -3.35
N ALA A 145 32.63 14.53 -2.79
CA ALA A 145 33.42 15.43 -1.94
C ALA A 145 33.96 14.70 -0.70
N ALA A 146 33.15 13.84 -0.06
CA ALA A 146 33.58 13.03 1.07
C ALA A 146 34.68 12.03 0.70
N HIS A 147 34.59 11.38 -0.47
CA HIS A 147 35.64 10.50 -0.97
C HIS A 147 36.95 11.27 -1.23
N GLN A 148 36.89 12.45 -1.86
CA GLN A 148 38.07 13.28 -2.07
C GLN A 148 38.74 13.69 -0.75
N ALA A 149 37.95 14.09 0.26
CA ALA A 149 38.47 14.40 1.59
C ALA A 149 39.11 13.16 2.26
N SER A 150 38.50 11.98 2.10
CA SER A 150 39.08 10.71 2.58
C SER A 150 40.43 10.42 1.91
N ARG A 151 40.54 10.59 0.59
CA ARG A 151 41.80 10.37 -0.15
C ARG A 151 42.88 11.36 0.25
N ALA A 152 42.55 12.62 0.49
CA ALA A 152 43.49 13.61 1.01
C ALA A 152 44.02 13.26 2.41
N LEU A 153 43.18 12.67 3.27
CA LEU A 153 43.62 12.18 4.58
C LEU A 153 44.55 10.96 4.48
N GLU A 154 44.31 10.07 3.52
CA GLU A 154 45.23 8.94 3.28
C GLU A 154 46.55 9.41 2.67
N ASP A 155 46.54 10.39 1.76
CA ASP A 155 47.75 10.94 1.16
C ASP A 155 48.72 11.53 2.20
N ILE A 156 48.22 12.27 3.20
CA ILE A 156 49.10 12.78 4.27
C ILE A 156 49.66 11.66 5.16
N LYS A 157 48.92 10.57 5.37
CA LYS A 157 49.44 9.40 6.10
C LYS A 157 50.56 8.74 5.29
N ASP A 158 50.36 8.59 3.98
CA ASP A 158 51.35 8.03 3.07
C ASP A 158 52.62 8.89 3.05
N GLN A 159 52.50 10.21 2.98
CA GLN A 159 53.65 11.14 3.09
C GLN A 159 54.39 10.99 4.42
N LEU A 160 53.68 10.93 5.55
CA LEU A 160 54.29 10.71 6.87
C LEU A 160 55.01 9.35 6.94
N ASN A 161 54.41 8.30 6.40
CA ASN A 161 55.02 6.97 6.32
C ASN A 161 56.30 6.98 5.48
N VAL A 162 56.30 7.65 4.32
CA VAL A 162 57.50 7.81 3.45
C VAL A 162 58.65 8.46 4.21
N HIS A 163 58.35 9.42 5.09
CA HIS A 163 59.33 10.10 5.94
C HIS A 163 59.61 9.37 7.26
N ASN A 164 59.12 8.14 7.45
CA ASN A 164 59.23 7.36 8.69
C ASN A 164 58.71 8.09 9.94
N VAL A 165 57.70 8.95 9.77
CA VAL A 165 57.05 9.67 10.86
C VAL A 165 55.86 8.87 11.36
N ALA A 166 55.86 8.54 12.66
CA ALA A 166 54.80 7.78 13.31
C ALA A 166 53.51 8.61 13.48
N TRP A 167 52.70 8.68 12.42
CA TRP A 167 51.41 9.40 12.41
C TRP A 167 50.39 8.82 13.41
N THR A 168 50.59 7.59 13.88
CA THR A 168 49.77 6.95 14.92
C THR A 168 49.77 7.72 16.24
N ALA A 169 50.80 8.54 16.50
CA ALA A 169 50.83 9.43 17.66
C ALA A 169 49.77 10.56 17.59
N LEU A 170 49.18 10.82 16.41
CA LEU A 170 48.18 11.87 16.21
C LEU A 170 46.74 11.42 16.54
N GLY A 171 46.53 10.17 16.97
CA GLY A 171 45.20 9.60 17.17
C GLY A 171 44.60 9.12 15.85
N PRO A 172 44.88 7.88 15.43
CA PRO A 172 44.57 7.43 14.08
C PRO A 172 43.05 7.35 13.86
N ILE A 173 42.56 8.08 12.86
CA ILE A 173 41.20 8.00 12.35
C ILE A 173 41.28 7.54 10.88
N SER A 174 40.41 6.60 10.49
CA SER A 174 40.34 6.11 9.11
C SER A 174 38.92 6.24 8.57
N ALA A 175 38.81 6.60 7.28
CA ALA A 175 37.56 6.71 6.54
C ALA A 175 37.35 5.53 5.56
N THR A 176 37.99 4.39 5.83
CA THR A 176 38.11 3.19 4.97
C THR A 176 36.82 2.50 4.50
N SER A 177 35.63 3.00 4.86
CA SER A 177 34.33 2.32 4.63
C SER A 177 33.57 2.82 3.39
N ILE A 178 34.05 3.87 2.71
CA ILE A 178 33.21 4.59 1.74
C ILE A 178 33.29 3.99 0.32
N ASP A 179 34.46 3.49 -0.11
CA ASP A 179 34.77 3.36 -1.53
C ASP A 179 33.93 2.33 -2.29
N GLY A 180 33.80 1.10 -1.79
CA GLY A 180 33.12 0.02 -2.53
C GLY A 180 31.61 0.24 -2.69
N LYS A 181 30.94 0.74 -1.64
CA LYS A 181 29.50 1.05 -1.68
C LYS A 181 29.24 2.34 -2.47
N LEU A 182 30.17 3.29 -2.40
CA LEU A 182 30.07 4.53 -3.16
C LEU A 182 30.16 4.28 -4.67
N ALA A 183 31.12 3.49 -5.13
CA ALA A 183 31.26 3.17 -6.55
C ALA A 183 29.98 2.53 -7.11
N HIS A 184 29.35 1.61 -6.37
CA HIS A 184 28.07 1.02 -6.78
C HIS A 184 26.94 2.05 -6.87
N PHE A 185 26.78 2.88 -5.84
CA PHE A 185 25.77 3.94 -5.82
C PHE A 185 25.95 4.95 -6.95
N ILE A 186 27.19 5.39 -7.20
CA ILE A 186 27.48 6.32 -8.30
C ILE A 186 27.26 5.64 -9.65
N GLY A 187 27.63 4.36 -9.79
CA GLY A 187 27.30 3.56 -10.96
C GLY A 187 25.80 3.50 -11.24
N ASP A 188 24.97 3.32 -10.21
CA ASP A 188 23.51 3.38 -10.33
C ASP A 188 23.01 4.77 -10.72
N ALA A 189 23.58 5.83 -10.13
CA ALA A 189 23.22 7.21 -10.43
C ALA A 189 23.54 7.58 -11.89
N VAL A 190 24.68 7.11 -12.41
CA VAL A 190 25.09 7.28 -13.81
C VAL A 190 24.19 6.46 -14.75
N ARG A 191 23.95 5.17 -14.44
CA ARG A 191 23.04 4.32 -15.23
C ARG A 191 21.62 4.87 -15.29
N GLY A 192 21.16 5.48 -14.19
CA GLY A 192 19.88 6.16 -14.13
C GLY A 192 19.82 7.52 -14.82
N GLY A 193 20.93 8.02 -15.38
CA GLY A 193 21.01 9.34 -16.03
C GLY A 193 20.83 10.52 -15.07
N PHE A 194 21.08 10.29 -13.77
CA PHE A 194 21.02 11.33 -12.75
C PHE A 194 22.28 12.19 -12.76
N VAL A 195 23.44 11.56 -12.92
CA VAL A 195 24.78 12.18 -12.94
C VAL A 195 25.50 11.80 -14.23
N ALA A 196 26.27 12.70 -14.85
CA ALA A 196 27.08 12.37 -16.01
C ALA A 196 28.34 11.60 -15.60
N SER A 197 28.74 10.58 -16.38
CA SER A 197 29.98 9.82 -16.10
C SER A 197 31.24 10.71 -16.09
N THR A 198 31.20 11.82 -16.84
CA THR A 198 32.27 12.83 -16.86
C THR A 198 32.48 13.53 -15.53
N ASP A 199 31.42 13.66 -14.73
CA ASP A 199 31.41 14.40 -13.46
C ASP A 199 31.87 13.52 -12.28
N VAL A 200 32.05 12.22 -12.54
CA VAL A 200 32.49 11.23 -11.55
C VAL A 200 34.01 11.08 -11.60
N PRO A 201 34.72 11.11 -10.45
CA PRO A 201 36.15 10.81 -10.38
C PRO A 201 36.49 9.46 -10.99
N GLU A 202 37.62 9.35 -11.68
CA GLU A 202 38.03 8.12 -12.38
C GLU A 202 38.03 6.88 -11.48
N ALA A 203 38.47 7.02 -10.24
CA ALA A 203 38.48 5.94 -9.25
C ALA A 203 37.09 5.40 -8.85
N LEU A 204 36.02 6.14 -9.15
CA LEU A 204 34.63 5.80 -8.81
C LEU A 204 33.77 5.52 -10.06
N ARG A 205 34.36 5.58 -11.26
CA ARG A 205 33.64 5.25 -12.48
C ARG A 205 33.37 3.74 -12.54
N PRO A 206 32.15 3.32 -12.91
CA PRO A 206 31.82 1.90 -13.09
C PRO A 206 32.53 1.28 -14.30
#